data_AF-A0A7X8MIS4-F1
#
_entry.id   AF-A0A7X8MIS4-F1
#
_cell.length_a   1.000
_cell.length_b   1.000
_cell.length_c   1.000
_cell.angle_alpha   90.00
_cell.angle_beta   90.00
_cell.angle_gamma   90.00
#
_symmetry.space_group_name_H-M   'P 1'
#
loop_
_entity.id
_entity.type
_entity.pdbx_description
1 polymer ?
#
loop_
_entity_poly.entity_id
_entity_poly.type
_entity_poly.pdbx_seq_one_letter_code
_entity_poly.pdbx_strand_id
1 'polypeptide(L)'
;MSTELLTWASTYIIIILCELGDKTQVAVLLFTSKNPRRRWGIFAASSLALVLCVLTEVTIGVTLARYIGPALINRAAGVMFLLLGLIGLIRVFKVFERLSFRRQQKTCLETE
;
A
#
# COMPACT_ATOMS: atom_id res chain seq x y z
N MET A 1 -12.16 -25.52 -18.26
CA MET A 1 -13.05 -24.44 -17.77
C MET A 1 -12.81 -24.09 -16.30
N SER A 2 -12.58 -25.07 -15.41
CA SER A 2 -12.32 -24.83 -13.98
C SER A 2 -10.99 -24.11 -13.67
N THR A 3 -9.92 -24.40 -14.40
CA THR A 3 -8.59 -23.78 -14.19
C THR A 3 -8.57 -22.29 -14.54
N GLU A 4 -9.27 -21.88 -15.60
CA GLU A 4 -9.44 -20.47 -15.96
C GLU A 4 -10.11 -19.70 -14.81
N LEU A 5 -11.30 -20.16 -14.38
CA LEU A 5 -12.02 -19.53 -13.26
C LEU A 5 -11.19 -19.47 -11.98
N LEU A 6 -10.40 -20.50 -11.69
CA LEU A 6 -9.51 -20.54 -10.54
C LEU A 6 -8.38 -19.49 -10.65
N THR A 7 -7.88 -19.23 -11.85
CA THR A 7 -6.81 -18.24 -12.11
C THR A 7 -7.34 -16.81 -12.00
N TRP A 8 -8.54 -16.56 -12.54
CA TRP A 8 -9.23 -15.28 -12.37
C TRP A 8 -9.55 -15.02 -10.90
N ALA A 9 -10.10 -16.01 -10.19
CA ALA A 9 -10.42 -15.89 -8.78
C ALA A 9 -9.17 -15.69 -7.91
N SER A 10 -8.09 -16.44 -8.13
CA SER A 10 -6.85 -16.30 -7.35
C SER A 10 -6.22 -14.93 -7.55
N THR A 11 -6.17 -14.45 -8.80
CA THR A 11 -5.63 -13.12 -9.12
C THR A 11 -6.46 -12.03 -8.44
N TYR A 12 -7.79 -12.11 -8.52
CA TYR A 12 -8.68 -11.14 -7.89
C TYR A 12 -8.53 -11.13 -6.36
N ILE A 13 -8.46 -12.31 -5.74
CA ILE A 13 -8.29 -12.46 -4.28
C ILE A 13 -6.94 -11.91 -3.84
N ILE A 14 -5.85 -12.25 -4.53
CA ILE A 14 -4.49 -11.76 -4.21
C ILE A 14 -4.43 -10.24 -4.35
N ILE A 15 -4.99 -9.68 -5.43
CA ILE A 15 -5.02 -8.23 -5.65
C ILE A 15 -5.86 -7.54 -4.58
N ILE A 16 -7.06 -8.04 -4.27
CA ILE A 16 -7.89 -7.49 -3.19
C ILE A 16 -7.12 -7.52 -1.87
N LEU A 17 -6.46 -8.63 -1.53
CA LEU A 17 -5.69 -8.75 -0.29
C LEU A 17 -4.48 -7.79 -0.25
N CYS A 18 -3.82 -7.54 -1.38
CA CYS A 18 -2.76 -6.54 -1.49
C CYS A 18 -3.29 -5.11 -1.37
N GLU A 19 -4.46 -4.84 -1.95
CA GLU A 19 -5.10 -3.51 -1.94
C GLU A 19 -5.89 -3.23 -0.65
N LEU A 20 -6.26 -4.27 0.12
CA LEU A 20 -7.05 -4.11 1.34
C LEU A 20 -6.20 -3.42 2.40
N GLY A 21 -6.61 -2.20 2.77
CA GLY A 21 -5.86 -1.40 3.74
C GLY A 21 -4.81 -0.50 3.12
N ASP A 22 -4.91 -0.22 1.81
CA ASP A 22 -4.20 0.92 1.26
C ASP A 22 -4.54 2.18 2.07
N LYS A 23 -3.51 2.99 2.34
CA LYS A 23 -3.61 4.19 3.18
C LYS A 23 -4.61 5.18 2.59
N THR A 24 -4.79 5.17 1.26
CA THR A 24 -5.80 6.00 0.59
C THR A 24 -7.23 5.60 0.99
N GLN A 25 -7.52 4.30 1.13
CA GLN A 25 -8.85 3.81 1.54
C GLN A 25 -9.18 4.25 2.97
N VAL A 26 -8.22 4.15 3.90
CA VAL A 26 -8.40 4.63 5.28
C VAL A 26 -8.59 6.15 5.31
N ALA A 27 -7.86 6.91 4.48
CA ALA A 27 -8.02 8.35 4.38
C ALA A 27 -9.41 8.74 3.88
N VAL A 28 -9.91 8.10 2.81
CA VAL A 28 -11.26 8.34 2.27
C VAL A 28 -12.34 8.01 3.29
N LEU A 29 -12.18 6.92 4.03
CA LEU A 29 -13.10 6.53 5.11
C LEU A 29 -13.13 7.59 6.23
N LEU A 30 -11.96 8.06 6.68
CA LEU A 30 -11.86 9.11 7.71
C LEU A 30 -12.48 10.43 7.25
N PHE A 31 -12.24 10.84 6.00
CA PHE A 31 -12.85 12.05 5.43
C PHE A 31 -14.37 11.92 5.34
N THR A 32 -14.87 10.75 4.95
CA THR A 32 -16.31 10.48 4.85
C THR A 32 -16.97 10.45 6.23
N SER A 33 -16.29 9.88 7.23
CA SER A 33 -16.76 9.85 8.62
C SER A 33 -16.89 11.24 9.22
N LYS A 34 -15.95 12.16 8.94
CA LYS A 34 -16.03 13.55 9.39
C LYS A 34 -17.16 14.35 8.75
N ASN A 35 -17.58 14.01 7.53
CA ASN A 35 -18.56 14.80 6.77
C ASN A 35 -19.59 13.90 6.04
N PRO A 36 -20.53 13.28 6.76
CA PRO A 36 -21.43 12.26 6.20
C PRO A 36 -22.36 12.81 5.10
N ARG A 37 -22.72 14.10 5.14
CA ARG A 37 -23.54 14.75 4.09
C ARG A 37 -22.82 14.88 2.74
N ARG A 38 -21.47 14.83 2.72
CA ARG A 38 -20.66 15.06 1.51
C ARG A 38 -20.04 13.78 0.93
N ARG A 39 -20.53 12.60 1.34
CA ARG A 39 -20.02 11.28 0.90
C ARG A 39 -19.79 11.16 -0.61
N TRP A 40 -20.74 11.63 -1.42
CA TRP A 40 -20.64 11.59 -2.88
C TRP A 40 -19.56 12.54 -3.44
N GLY A 41 -19.39 13.72 -2.83
CA GLY A 41 -18.34 14.65 -3.22
C GLY A 41 -16.93 14.15 -2.86
N ILE A 42 -16.81 13.48 -1.70
CA ILE A 42 -15.54 12.86 -1.28
C ILE A 42 -15.18 11.71 -2.22
N PHE A 43 -16.15 10.85 -2.56
CA PHE A 43 -15.96 9.77 -3.52
C PHE A 43 -15.52 10.29 -4.90
N ALA A 44 -16.18 11.32 -5.42
CA ALA A 44 -15.82 11.92 -6.70
C ALA A 44 -14.41 12.54 -6.66
N ALA A 45 -14.08 13.26 -5.59
CA ALA A 45 -12.78 13.88 -5.41
C ALA A 45 -11.65 12.83 -5.29
N SER A 46 -11.85 11.77 -4.50
CA SER A 46 -10.86 10.70 -4.36
C SER A 46 -10.66 9.91 -5.65
N SER A 47 -11.75 9.63 -6.37
CA SER A 47 -11.70 8.93 -7.66
C SER A 47 -10.95 9.78 -8.69
N LEU A 48 -11.25 11.07 -8.76
CA LEU A 48 -10.57 12.00 -9.67
C LEU A 48 -9.07 12.13 -9.32
N ALA A 49 -8.74 12.23 -8.03
CA ALA A 49 -7.36 12.28 -7.57
C ALA A 49 -6.59 11.00 -7.97
N LEU A 50 -7.21 9.83 -7.82
CA LEU A 50 -6.61 8.55 -8.22
C LEU A 50 -6.34 8.50 -9.73
N VAL A 51 -7.32 8.91 -10.55
CA VAL A 51 -7.19 8.96 -12.00
C VAL A 51 -6.06 9.91 -12.41
N LEU A 52 -6.01 11.12 -11.84
CA LEU A 52 -4.95 12.09 -12.13
C LEU A 52 -3.57 11.58 -11.69
N CYS A 53 -3.49 10.88 -10.57
CA CYS A 53 -2.26 10.28 -10.08
C CYS A 53 -1.74 9.23 -11.08
N VAL A 54 -2.59 8.28 -11.49
CA VAL A 54 -2.23 7.22 -12.44
C VAL A 54 -1.86 7.80 -13.81
N LEU A 55 -2.62 8.79 -14.31
CA LEU A 55 -2.29 9.46 -15.56
C LEU A 55 -0.91 10.10 -15.52
N THR A 56 -0.57 10.76 -14.41
CA THR A 56 0.73 11.39 -14.21
C THR A 56 1.84 10.35 -14.13
N GLU A 57 1.62 9.28 -13.34
CA GLU A 57 2.58 8.19 -13.17
C GLU A 57 2.91 7.50 -14.51
N VAL A 58 1.89 7.13 -15.29
CA VAL A 58 2.07 6.46 -16.58
C VAL A 58 2.73 7.39 -17.60
N THR A 59 2.32 8.66 -17.66
CA THR A 59 2.88 9.63 -18.62
C THR A 59 4.37 9.86 -18.36
N ILE A 60 4.73 10.03 -17.08
CA ILE A 60 6.14 10.20 -16.67
C ILE A 60 6.91 8.90 -16.91
N GLY A 61 6.36 7.75 -16.50
CA GLY A 61 6.99 6.45 -16.64
C GLY A 61 7.33 6.11 -18.09
N VAL A 62 6.38 6.31 -19.01
CA VAL A 62 6.59 6.06 -20.45
C VAL A 62 7.62 7.03 -21.04
N THR A 63 7.54 8.31 -20.69
CA THR A 63 8.50 9.31 -21.16
C THR A 63 9.92 8.98 -20.70
N LEU A 64 10.06 8.61 -19.43
CA LEU A 64 11.34 8.25 -18.84
C LEU A 64 11.91 6.95 -19.44
N ALA A 65 11.05 5.96 -19.71
CA ALA A 65 11.42 4.71 -20.36
C ALA A 65 11.95 4.91 -21.79
N ARG A 66 11.41 5.89 -22.52
CA ARG A 66 11.90 6.24 -23.86
C ARG A 66 13.28 6.91 -23.82
N TYR A 67 13.58 7.71 -22.80
CA TYR A 67 14.87 8.43 -22.70
C TYR A 67 16.02 7.58 -22.17
N ILE A 68 15.77 6.73 -21.16
CA ILE A 68 16.82 6.06 -20.39
C ILE A 68 16.96 4.57 -20.78
N GLY A 69 15.98 4.02 -21.49
CA GLY A 69 15.93 2.62 -21.88
C GLY A 69 15.37 1.71 -20.77
N PRO A 70 14.57 0.68 -21.12
CA PRO A 70 13.85 -0.14 -20.15
C PRO A 70 14.76 -0.96 -19.22
N ALA A 71 15.97 -1.30 -19.66
CA ALA A 71 16.92 -2.09 -18.87
C ALA A 71 17.39 -1.36 -17.61
N LEU A 72 17.64 -0.05 -17.69
CA LEU A 72 18.10 0.73 -16.53
C LEU A 72 16.97 0.96 -15.53
N ILE A 73 15.74 1.16 -16.02
CA ILE A 73 14.54 1.29 -15.18
C ILE A 73 14.29 0.01 -14.39
N ASN A 74 14.36 -1.16 -15.04
CA ASN A 74 14.21 -2.44 -14.33
C ASN A 74 15.27 -2.63 -13.24
N ARG A 75 16.52 -2.25 -13.52
CA ARG A 75 17.62 -2.34 -12.55
C ARG A 75 17.39 -1.39 -11.36
N ALA A 76 16.98 -0.15 -11.63
CA ALA A 76 16.66 0.84 -10.61
C ALA A 76 15.46 0.41 -9.76
N ALA A 77 14.39 -0.09 -10.38
CA ALA A 77 13.21 -0.60 -9.69
C ALA A 77 13.56 -1.77 -8.77
N GLY A 78 14.39 -2.72 -9.23
CA GLY A 78 14.87 -3.83 -8.41
C GLY A 78 15.69 -3.37 -7.19
N VAL A 79 16.59 -2.39 -7.38
CA VAL A 79 17.36 -1.81 -6.27
C VAL A 79 16.43 -1.10 -5.28
N MET A 80 15.49 -0.29 -5.76
CA MET A 80 14.49 0.37 -4.91
C MET A 80 13.65 -0.64 -4.13
N PHE A 81 13.24 -1.73 -4.77
CA PHE A 81 12.48 -2.80 -4.13
C PHE A 81 13.26 -3.47 -3.00
N LEU A 82 14.53 -3.79 -3.23
CA LEU A 82 15.41 -4.33 -2.19
C LEU A 82 15.61 -3.36 -1.02
N LEU A 83 15.83 -2.08 -1.32
CA LEU A 83 16.00 -1.04 -0.29
C LEU A 83 14.75 -0.87 0.56
N LEU A 84 13.58 -0.72 -0.07
CA LEU A 84 12.30 -0.59 0.63
C LEU A 84 11.96 -1.85 1.42
N GLY A 85 12.24 -3.03 0.86
CA GLY A 85 12.09 -4.31 1.55
C GLY A 85 12.96 -4.40 2.80
N LEU A 86 14.24 -4.02 2.71
CA LEU A 86 15.17 -4.04 3.85
C LEU A 86 14.75 -3.03 4.93
N ILE A 87 14.38 -1.81 4.52
CA ILE A 87 13.87 -0.79 5.45
C ILE A 87 12.59 -1.28 6.15
N GLY A 88 11.67 -1.88 5.40
CA GLY A 88 10.45 -2.47 5.92
C GLY A 88 10.74 -3.57 6.94
N LEU A 89 11.67 -4.46 6.63
CA LEU A 89 12.10 -5.55 7.52
C LEU A 89 12.68 -5.02 8.83
N ILE A 90 13.59 -4.04 8.77
CA ILE A 90 14.19 -3.41 9.96
C ILE A 90 13.12 -2.70 10.81
N ARG A 91 12.18 -2.00 10.16
CA ARG A 91 11.06 -1.32 10.84
C ARG A 91 10.19 -2.33 11.58
N VAL A 92 9.81 -3.43 10.95
CA VAL A 92 9.00 -4.49 11.55
C VAL A 92 9.74 -5.12 12.73
N PHE A 93 11.03 -5.44 12.57
CA PHE A 93 11.83 -6.02 13.64
C PHE A 93 11.92 -5.09 14.87
N LYS A 94 12.16 -3.80 14.67
CA LYS A 94 12.16 -2.79 15.76
C LYS A 94 10.79 -2.61 16.42
N VAL A 95 9.70 -2.72 15.67
CA VAL A 95 8.34 -2.63 16.24
C VAL A 95 8.06 -3.86 17.12
N PHE A 96 8.45 -5.04 16.65
CA PHE A 96 8.30 -6.28 17.39
C PHE A 96 9.07 -6.26 18.72
N GLU A 97 10.32 -5.79 18.69
CA GLU A 97 11.17 -5.64 19.87
C GLU A 97 10.56 -4.70 20.91
N ARG A 98 10.03 -3.55 20.49
CA ARG A 98 9.33 -2.61 21.38
C ARG A 98 8.06 -3.20 22.01
N LEU A 99 7.34 -4.05 21.28
CA LEU A 99 6.12 -4.68 21.80
C LEU A 99 6.44 -5.79 22.81
N SER A 100 7.52 -6.55 22.60
CA SER A 100 8.03 -7.54 23.55
C SER A 100 8.32 -6.89 24.92
N PHE A 101 8.98 -5.73 24.91
CA PHE A 101 9.35 -5.00 26.12
C PHE A 101 8.14 -4.46 26.91
N ARG A 102 7.12 -3.93 26.22
CA ARG A 102 5.89 -3.45 26.89
C ARG A 102 5.06 -4.57 27.53
N ARG A 103 5.10 -5.80 27.00
CA ARG A 103 4.41 -6.94 27.62
C ARG A 103 5.06 -7.34 28.94
N GLN A 104 6.38 -7.42 29.00
CA GLN A 104 7.13 -7.70 30.23
C GLN A 104 6.85 -6.67 31.34
N GLN A 105 6.74 -5.39 30.98
CA GLN A 105 6.44 -4.33 31.94
C GLN A 105 5.04 -4.44 32.54
N LYS A 106 4.03 -4.88 31.77
CA LYS A 106 2.68 -5.07 32.31
C LYS A 106 2.61 -6.26 33.29
N THR A 107 3.33 -7.34 33.04
CA THR A 107 3.32 -8.52 33.92
C THR A 107 3.92 -8.25 35.30
N CYS A 108 4.88 -7.31 35.42
CA CYS A 108 5.43 -6.89 36.71
C CYS A 108 4.50 -5.94 37.50
N LEU A 109 3.48 -5.33 36.87
CA LEU A 109 2.55 -4.39 37.53
C LEU A 109 1.24 -5.05 38.01
N GLU A 110 0.94 -6.29 37.60
CA GLU A 110 -0.21 -7.07 38.09
C GLU A 110 0.15 -7.99 39.28
N THR A 111 1.39 -7.92 39.78
CA THR A 111 1.90 -8.75 40.89
C THR A 111 2.31 -7.96 42.14
N GLU A 112 2.05 -6.65 42.17
CA GLU A 112 2.14 -5.79 43.39
C GLU A 112 0.76 -5.41 43.92
#